data_AF-A0A9W7ALE9-F1
#
_entry.id   AF-A0A9W7ALE9-F1
#
_cell.length_a   1.000
_cell.length_b   1.000
_cell.length_c   1.000
_cell.angle_alpha   90.00
_cell.angle_beta   90.00
_cell.angle_gamma   90.00
#
_symmetry.space_group_name_H-M   'P 1'
#
loop_
_entity.id
_entity.type
_entity.pdbx_description
1 polymer ?
#
loop_
_entity_poly.entity_id
_entity_poly.type
_entity_poly.pdbx_seq_one_letter_code
_entity_poly.pdbx_strand_id
1 'polypeptide(L)'
;MDRKLSDYEKLREAKIARNNARLSSLGLLNAAEKMRSTVKGAKDAKKKPKAAKKTTPPSKRRTSSRISKKPDALVVGGPGYFKAEKISSSDCSDDESSSSSAIESKSEEIISKMRLEMETMRKNSGVDATKLPCLNSKEEDYRNQAVELWGKSCCPPPSCSWKTFVESRLPTPSPDLPSPLCLMQELYTHDGWTFLCSCVLMTRVSSHDTKDRCIKGFFDLCPKPSDFANLPMDKLKDTINSLGFQFERMKGLKEVTEAWLTRPEFTLDTIAVEKGGNKIAQCGAFAIDSYYTIFKGAAEHVVTCKIKDIERFQKWQRSTTK
;
A
#
# COMPACT_ATOMS: atom_id res chain seq x y z
N MET A 1 -11.80 -14.76 49.43
CA MET A 1 -11.77 -15.45 48.12
C MET A 1 -10.95 -14.58 47.17
N ASP A 2 -9.62 -14.73 47.22
CA ASP A 2 -8.73 -13.95 46.37
C ASP A 2 -8.85 -14.40 44.92
N ARG A 3 -9.34 -13.50 44.05
CA ARG A 3 -9.30 -13.71 42.60
C ARG A 3 -7.83 -13.71 42.18
N LYS A 4 -7.28 -14.90 41.91
CA LYS A 4 -5.97 -15.02 41.26
C LYS A 4 -6.06 -14.35 39.88
N LEU A 5 -5.43 -13.18 39.72
CA LEU A 5 -5.31 -12.51 38.43
C LEU A 5 -4.66 -13.46 37.41
N SER A 6 -5.20 -13.48 36.20
CA SER A 6 -4.61 -14.20 35.07
C SER A 6 -3.21 -13.66 34.76
N ASP A 7 -2.32 -14.50 34.23
CA ASP A 7 -0.97 -14.06 33.86
C ASP A 7 -0.99 -12.94 32.81
N TYR A 8 -2.03 -12.89 31.99
CA TYR A 8 -2.30 -11.75 31.10
C TYR A 8 -2.58 -10.45 31.85
N GLU A 9 -3.38 -10.49 32.92
CA GLU A 9 -3.72 -9.31 33.73
C GLU A 9 -2.50 -8.79 34.47
N LYS A 10 -1.66 -9.69 35.01
CA LYS A 10 -0.37 -9.32 35.61
C LYS A 10 0.55 -8.63 34.62
N LEU A 11 0.67 -9.16 33.40
CA LEU A 11 1.50 -8.57 32.34
C LEU A 11 0.96 -7.20 31.91
N ARG A 12 -0.36 -7.07 31.84
CA ARG A 12 -1.03 -5.80 31.52
C ARG A 12 -0.79 -4.76 32.61
N GLU A 13 -0.94 -5.11 33.87
CA GLU A 13 -0.70 -4.23 35.01
C GLU A 13 0.76 -3.79 35.09
N ALA A 14 1.72 -4.71 34.90
CA ALA A 14 3.14 -4.38 34.84
C ALA A 14 3.46 -3.39 33.69
N LYS A 15 2.81 -3.56 32.53
CA LYS A 15 2.97 -2.64 31.39
C LYS A 15 2.36 -1.27 31.68
N ILE A 16 1.21 -1.21 32.34
CA ILE A 16 0.58 0.05 32.79
C ILE A 16 1.48 0.76 33.80
N ALA A 17 2.02 0.04 34.79
CA ALA A 17 2.92 0.59 35.79
C ALA A 17 4.20 1.18 35.16
N ARG A 18 4.83 0.45 34.23
CA ARG A 18 6.02 0.93 33.50
C ARG A 18 5.75 2.19 32.69
N ASN A 19 4.60 2.24 32.00
CA ASN A 19 4.21 3.42 31.23
C ASN A 19 3.92 4.62 32.14
N ASN A 20 3.25 4.41 33.27
CA ASN A 20 2.98 5.48 34.24
C ASN A 20 4.28 6.04 34.82
N ALA A 21 5.23 5.17 35.22
CA ALA A 21 6.53 5.61 35.73
C ALA A 21 7.31 6.43 34.68
N ARG A 22 7.25 6.03 33.40
CA ARG A 22 7.86 6.78 32.30
C ARG A 22 7.18 8.14 32.07
N LEU A 23 5.87 8.22 32.21
CA LEU A 23 5.14 9.49 32.12
C LEU A 23 5.44 10.40 33.33
N SER A 24 5.64 9.83 34.52
CA SER A 24 6.12 10.56 35.70
C SER A 24 7.51 11.15 35.48
N SER A 25 8.46 10.34 34.98
CA SER A 25 9.85 10.80 34.78
C SER A 25 9.97 11.89 33.70
N LEU A 26 9.03 11.91 32.75
CA LEU A 26 8.93 12.95 31.72
C LEU A 26 8.13 14.19 32.16
N GLY A 27 7.58 14.21 33.39
CA GLY A 27 6.73 15.31 33.88
C GLY A 27 5.38 15.44 33.17
N LEU A 28 4.95 14.41 32.42
CA LEU A 28 3.78 14.45 31.54
C LEU A 28 2.47 14.00 32.20
N LEU A 29 2.52 13.49 33.44
CA LEU A 29 1.31 13.07 34.16
C LEU A 29 0.31 14.23 34.31
N ASN A 30 0.79 15.40 34.70
CA ASN A 30 -0.05 16.58 34.91
C ASN A 30 -0.55 17.21 33.60
N ALA A 31 0.17 17.01 32.49
CA ALA A 31 -0.23 17.50 31.17
C ALA A 31 -1.45 16.72 30.63
N ALA A 32 -1.49 15.40 30.84
CA ALA A 32 -2.62 14.56 30.42
C ALA A 32 -3.90 14.85 31.21
N GLU A 33 -3.78 15.17 32.50
CA GLU A 33 -4.91 15.51 33.36
C GLU A 33 -5.48 16.90 33.03
N LYS A 34 -4.61 17.88 32.75
CA LYS A 34 -5.00 19.22 32.30
C LYS A 34 -5.73 19.19 30.96
N MET A 35 -5.28 18.36 30.01
CA MET A 35 -5.99 18.15 28.73
C MET A 35 -7.36 17.47 28.90
N ARG A 36 -7.52 16.57 29.89
CA ARG A 36 -8.83 15.97 30.18
C ARG A 36 -9.82 16.96 30.82
N SER A 37 -9.33 17.90 31.62
CA SER A 37 -10.19 18.95 32.22
C SER A 37 -10.70 19.98 31.20
N THR A 38 -9.91 20.36 30.19
CA THR A 38 -10.34 21.31 29.14
C THR A 38 -11.45 20.74 28.25
N VAL A 39 -11.48 19.42 28.03
CA VAL A 39 -12.55 18.76 27.26
C VAL A 39 -13.86 18.64 28.06
N LYS A 40 -13.80 18.56 29.39
CA LYS A 40 -15.00 18.55 30.25
C LYS A 40 -15.61 19.95 30.44
N GLY A 41 -14.80 21.01 30.45
CA GLY A 41 -15.29 22.40 30.61
C GLY A 41 -16.06 22.97 29.41
N ALA A 42 -15.94 22.36 28.22
CA ALA A 42 -16.58 22.84 27.00
C ALA A 42 -18.07 22.41 26.84
N LYS A 43 -18.64 21.64 27.77
CA LYS A 43 -20.02 21.14 27.68
C LYS A 43 -21.09 21.95 28.46
N ASP A 44 -20.70 22.96 29.24
CA ASP A 44 -21.65 23.71 30.11
C ASP A 44 -21.93 25.17 29.68
N ALA A 45 -21.66 25.54 28.43
CA ALA A 45 -22.08 26.83 27.90
C ALA A 45 -23.51 26.75 27.30
N LYS A 46 -24.51 27.18 28.09
CA LYS A 46 -25.93 27.35 27.71
C LYS A 46 -26.09 28.05 26.34
N LYS A 47 -26.55 27.33 25.30
CA LYS A 47 -27.07 27.94 24.06
C LYS A 47 -28.59 28.15 24.16
N LYS A 48 -29.03 29.40 23.94
CA LYS A 48 -30.44 29.80 23.84
C LYS A 48 -31.12 29.11 22.64
N PRO A 49 -32.41 28.73 22.73
CA PRO A 49 -33.11 28.06 21.64
C PRO A 49 -33.45 29.04 20.51
N LYS A 50 -33.09 28.70 19.26
CA LYS A 50 -33.57 29.39 18.05
C LYS A 50 -34.89 28.76 17.58
N ALA A 51 -35.86 29.62 17.27
CA ALA A 51 -37.21 29.26 16.84
C ALA A 51 -37.22 28.42 15.54
N ALA A 52 -38.05 27.38 15.52
CA ALA A 52 -38.23 26.48 14.38
C ALA A 52 -39.14 27.12 13.31
N LYS A 53 -38.65 27.24 12.07
CA LYS A 53 -39.48 27.47 10.89
C LYS A 53 -40.01 26.13 10.38
N LYS A 54 -41.33 25.99 10.28
CA LYS A 54 -42.03 24.86 9.64
C LYS A 54 -41.75 24.86 8.13
N THR A 55 -41.25 23.75 7.61
CA THR A 55 -41.29 23.42 6.17
C THR A 55 -41.94 22.06 5.98
N THR A 56 -42.93 22.05 5.09
CA THR A 56 -43.82 20.96 4.68
C THR A 56 -43.08 19.74 4.09
N PRO A 57 -43.62 18.52 4.20
CA PRO A 57 -42.96 17.32 3.68
C PRO A 57 -43.38 17.04 2.22
N PRO A 58 -42.45 16.72 1.31
CA PRO A 58 -42.81 16.12 0.05
C PRO A 58 -42.76 14.58 0.13
N SER A 59 -43.91 14.00 -0.18
CA SER A 59 -44.13 12.80 -1.00
C SER A 59 -43.51 11.45 -0.60
N LYS A 60 -44.44 10.49 -0.45
CA LYS A 60 -44.33 9.05 -0.17
C LYS A 60 -43.22 8.33 -0.96
N ARG A 61 -42.30 7.67 -0.25
CA ARG A 61 -41.47 6.59 -0.83
C ARG A 61 -42.10 5.22 -0.56
N ARG A 62 -42.21 4.46 -1.64
CA ARG A 62 -42.71 3.09 -1.75
C ARG A 62 -42.04 2.15 -0.75
N THR A 63 -42.87 1.43 -0.02
CA THR A 63 -42.53 0.24 0.77
C THR A 63 -42.16 -0.91 -0.16
N SER A 64 -41.06 -1.60 0.12
CA SER A 64 -40.85 -2.98 -0.36
C SER A 64 -40.97 -3.92 0.82
N SER A 65 -41.99 -4.76 0.76
CA SER A 65 -42.28 -5.88 1.64
C SER A 65 -41.20 -6.96 1.55
N ARG A 66 -40.43 -7.19 2.61
CA ARG A 66 -40.03 -8.55 3.01
C ARG A 66 -39.36 -8.56 4.39
N ILE A 67 -39.95 -9.41 5.24
CA ILE A 67 -39.36 -10.04 6.43
C ILE A 67 -39.41 -9.16 7.69
N SER A 68 -40.63 -9.07 8.23
CA SER A 68 -40.85 -9.23 9.65
C SER A 68 -40.61 -10.69 10.04
N LYS A 69 -39.86 -10.90 11.12
CA LYS A 69 -40.03 -11.93 12.17
C LYS A 69 -38.71 -12.02 12.95
N LYS A 70 -38.73 -11.53 14.19
CA LYS A 70 -37.78 -11.95 15.22
C LYS A 70 -38.10 -13.40 15.60
N PRO A 71 -37.09 -14.21 15.90
CA PRO A 71 -37.21 -15.10 17.04
C PRO A 71 -36.15 -14.81 18.10
N ASP A 72 -36.55 -15.17 19.32
CA ASP A 72 -35.87 -14.94 20.58
C ASP A 72 -34.58 -15.75 20.76
N ALA A 73 -33.70 -15.17 21.58
CA ALA A 73 -32.68 -15.80 22.41
C ALA A 73 -31.91 -17.01 21.84
N LEU A 74 -30.69 -16.75 21.37
CA LEU A 74 -29.58 -17.71 21.49
C LEU A 74 -28.37 -17.02 22.12
N VAL A 75 -27.90 -17.64 23.19
CA VAL A 75 -26.71 -17.32 23.98
C VAL A 75 -25.47 -17.41 23.09
N VAL A 76 -24.65 -16.35 23.07
CA VAL A 76 -23.33 -16.34 22.43
C VAL A 76 -22.29 -15.91 23.44
N GLY A 77 -21.45 -16.87 23.87
CA GLY A 77 -20.10 -16.62 24.33
C GLY A 77 -19.14 -16.60 23.14
N GLY A 78 -18.06 -15.83 23.24
CA GLY A 78 -16.92 -15.87 22.31
C GLY A 78 -16.51 -14.50 21.73
N PRO A 79 -15.20 -14.16 21.67
CA PRO A 79 -14.73 -12.78 21.65
C PRO A 79 -14.45 -12.21 20.26
N GLY A 80 -14.68 -10.90 20.10
CA GLY A 80 -13.85 -10.07 19.23
C GLY A 80 -14.33 -9.80 17.79
N TYR A 81 -15.54 -9.25 17.63
CA TYR A 81 -15.88 -8.44 16.45
C TYR A 81 -16.14 -7.01 16.92
N PHE A 82 -15.19 -6.08 16.70
CA PHE A 82 -15.47 -4.67 16.86
C PHE A 82 -16.22 -4.16 15.61
N LYS A 83 -17.48 -3.79 15.85
CA LYS A 83 -18.31 -2.94 14.98
C LYS A 83 -17.56 -1.65 14.68
N ALA A 84 -17.45 -1.30 13.40
CA ALA A 84 -17.07 0.04 12.98
C ALA A 84 -18.16 1.02 13.45
N GLU A 85 -17.83 1.86 14.42
CA GLU A 85 -18.64 3.02 14.74
C GLU A 85 -18.56 4.02 13.57
N LYS A 86 -19.75 4.43 13.14
CA LYS A 86 -19.98 5.41 12.09
C LYS A 86 -19.59 6.78 12.65
N ILE A 87 -18.33 7.19 12.48
CA ILE A 87 -17.90 8.56 12.75
C ILE A 87 -18.54 9.43 11.67
N SER A 88 -19.54 10.23 12.07
CA SER A 88 -20.00 11.37 11.31
C SER A 88 -18.88 12.41 11.28
N SER A 89 -18.20 12.52 10.14
CA SER A 89 -17.27 13.60 9.87
C SER A 89 -18.05 14.91 9.73
N SER A 90 -18.01 15.74 10.78
CA SER A 90 -18.32 17.16 10.67
C SER A 90 -17.08 17.89 10.14
N ASP A 91 -17.26 18.64 9.07
CA ASP A 91 -16.52 19.83 8.65
C ASP A 91 -15.02 19.89 9.01
N CYS A 92 -14.19 19.41 8.08
CA CYS A 92 -12.87 19.97 7.83
C CYS A 92 -12.95 20.63 6.45
N SER A 93 -12.90 21.94 6.43
CA SER A 93 -12.86 22.77 5.22
C SER A 93 -11.51 22.59 4.54
N ASP A 94 -11.48 21.94 3.38
CA ASP A 94 -10.41 22.12 2.41
C ASP A 94 -11.03 22.78 1.18
N ASP A 95 -10.71 24.07 1.03
CA ASP A 95 -10.82 24.82 -0.21
C ASP A 95 -9.98 24.12 -1.29
N GLU A 96 -10.63 23.35 -2.14
CA GLU A 96 -10.12 23.02 -3.47
C GLU A 96 -11.25 23.30 -4.45
N SER A 97 -11.39 24.59 -4.78
CA SER A 97 -12.32 25.07 -5.79
C SER A 97 -11.86 24.61 -7.17
N SER A 98 -12.73 23.86 -7.84
CA SER A 98 -12.80 23.57 -9.27
C SER A 98 -11.98 24.47 -10.21
N SER A 99 -11.15 23.84 -11.03
CA SER A 99 -10.94 24.25 -12.42
C SER A 99 -10.56 23.02 -13.26
N SER A 100 -11.24 22.86 -14.39
CA SER A 100 -10.92 21.86 -15.41
C SER A 100 -9.62 22.22 -16.15
N SER A 101 -8.93 21.19 -16.66
CA SER A 101 -7.81 21.23 -17.62
C SER A 101 -6.51 21.92 -17.19
N ALA A 102 -5.75 21.28 -16.31
CA ALA A 102 -4.27 21.29 -16.38
C ALA A 102 -3.75 20.05 -15.65
N ILE A 103 -2.81 19.33 -16.27
CA ILE A 103 -1.94 18.40 -15.55
C ILE A 103 -1.01 19.32 -14.75
N GLU A 104 -1.15 19.37 -13.42
CA GLU A 104 -0.18 20.08 -12.56
C GLU A 104 1.18 19.41 -12.73
N SER A 105 1.94 19.93 -13.69
CA SER A 105 3.22 19.42 -14.09
C SER A 105 4.23 19.90 -13.06
N LYS A 106 5.04 18.99 -12.52
CA LYS A 106 6.15 19.38 -11.64
C LYS A 106 7.15 20.22 -12.43
N SER A 107 7.95 21.01 -11.71
CA SER A 107 9.00 21.82 -12.34
C SER A 107 10.01 20.93 -13.09
N GLU A 108 10.60 21.46 -14.16
CA GLU A 108 11.61 20.75 -14.96
C GLU A 108 12.81 20.30 -14.12
N GLU A 109 13.13 21.04 -13.05
CA GLU A 109 14.18 20.68 -12.09
C GLU A 109 13.85 19.36 -11.35
N ILE A 110 12.59 19.19 -10.91
CA ILE A 110 12.15 17.96 -10.24
C ILE A 110 12.16 16.79 -11.23
N ILE A 111 11.67 17.01 -12.45
CA ILE A 111 11.68 16.00 -13.52
C ILE A 111 13.11 15.58 -13.84
N SER A 112 14.04 16.53 -13.95
CA SER A 112 15.46 16.26 -14.22
C SER A 112 16.12 15.47 -13.10
N LYS A 113 15.84 15.81 -11.83
CA LYS A 113 16.32 15.05 -10.67
C LYS A 113 15.79 13.61 -10.70
N MET A 114 14.52 13.44 -11.04
CA MET A 114 13.88 12.13 -11.13
C MET A 114 14.45 11.27 -12.26
N ARG A 115 14.72 11.86 -13.44
CA ARG A 115 15.45 11.19 -14.53
C ARG A 115 16.80 10.66 -14.07
N LEU A 116 17.57 11.50 -13.37
CA LEU A 116 18.89 11.12 -12.87
C LEU A 116 18.81 9.97 -11.85
N GLU A 117 17.83 10.01 -10.95
CA GLU A 117 17.60 8.96 -9.96
C GLU A 117 17.18 7.64 -10.62
N MET A 118 16.26 7.68 -11.59
CA MET A 118 15.86 6.50 -12.39
C MET A 118 17.05 5.85 -13.11
N GLU A 119 17.88 6.66 -13.76
CA GLU A 119 19.07 6.19 -14.47
C GLU A 119 20.10 5.56 -13.52
N THR A 120 20.26 6.14 -12.33
CA THR A 120 21.13 5.60 -11.28
C THR A 120 20.62 4.25 -10.78
N MET A 121 19.32 4.12 -10.51
CA MET A 121 18.73 2.86 -10.08
C MET A 121 18.84 1.77 -11.15
N ARG A 122 18.63 2.12 -12.42
CA ARG A 122 18.78 1.19 -13.55
C ARG A 122 20.22 0.68 -13.71
N LYS A 123 21.21 1.55 -13.53
CA LYS A 123 22.63 1.14 -13.54
C LYS A 123 22.95 0.19 -12.39
N ASN A 124 22.42 0.48 -11.20
CA ASN A 124 22.66 -0.34 -10.02
C ASN A 124 21.95 -1.71 -10.07
N SER A 125 20.80 -1.81 -10.73
CA SER A 125 20.06 -3.07 -10.85
C SER A 125 20.65 -4.06 -11.85
N GLY A 126 21.57 -3.60 -12.72
CA GLY A 126 22.12 -4.43 -13.80
C GLY A 126 21.14 -4.73 -14.94
N VAL A 127 19.93 -4.14 -14.91
CA VAL A 127 18.92 -4.26 -15.97
C VAL A 127 19.32 -3.36 -17.15
N ASP A 128 20.28 -3.82 -17.94
CA ASP A 128 20.62 -3.19 -19.20
C ASP A 128 19.69 -3.73 -20.31
N ALA A 129 18.87 -2.86 -20.90
CA ALA A 129 17.95 -3.27 -21.98
C ALA A 129 18.71 -3.77 -23.21
N THR A 130 20.00 -3.45 -23.34
CA THR A 130 20.85 -3.96 -24.42
C THR A 130 21.31 -5.41 -24.20
N LYS A 131 21.11 -5.98 -23.01
CA LYS A 131 21.43 -7.38 -22.66
C LYS A 131 20.21 -8.30 -22.65
N LEU A 132 19.06 -7.86 -23.18
CA LEU A 132 17.90 -8.73 -23.29
C LEU A 132 18.21 -9.89 -24.25
N PRO A 133 17.96 -11.15 -23.85
CA PRO A 133 18.21 -12.30 -24.71
C PRO A 133 17.42 -12.15 -26.01
N CYS A 134 18.11 -12.25 -27.15
CA CYS A 134 17.46 -12.19 -28.45
C CYS A 134 16.54 -13.41 -28.66
N LEU A 135 15.71 -13.36 -29.70
CA LEU A 135 14.73 -14.41 -30.03
C LEU A 135 15.32 -15.83 -30.14
N ASN A 136 16.64 -15.97 -30.32
CA ASN A 136 17.35 -17.25 -30.46
C ASN A 136 18.17 -17.66 -29.23
N SER A 137 17.97 -17.00 -28.08
CA SER A 137 18.72 -17.31 -26.86
C SER A 137 18.31 -18.66 -26.28
N LYS A 138 19.27 -19.37 -25.68
CA LYS A 138 19.03 -20.69 -25.10
C LYS A 138 18.33 -20.53 -23.75
N GLU A 139 17.63 -21.58 -23.29
CA GLU A 139 17.01 -21.61 -21.95
C GLU A 139 18.00 -21.28 -20.82
N GLU A 140 19.25 -21.72 -20.94
CA GLU A 140 20.30 -21.41 -19.95
C GLU A 140 20.63 -19.91 -19.90
N ASP A 141 20.49 -19.17 -21.00
CA ASP A 141 20.76 -17.72 -21.03
C ASP A 141 19.69 -16.98 -20.23
N TYR A 142 18.41 -17.35 -20.38
CA TYR A 142 17.31 -16.81 -19.59
C TYR A 142 17.45 -17.19 -18.11
N ARG A 143 17.89 -18.41 -17.81
CA ARG A 143 18.18 -18.83 -16.44
C ARG A 143 19.29 -18.00 -15.80
N ASN A 144 20.40 -17.81 -16.51
CA ASN A 144 21.52 -16.99 -16.04
C ASN A 144 21.08 -15.54 -15.82
N GLN A 145 20.28 -14.99 -16.72
CA GLN A 145 19.71 -13.66 -16.58
C GLN A 145 18.79 -13.55 -15.35
N ALA A 146 17.89 -14.52 -15.14
CA ALA A 146 17.01 -14.52 -13.96
C ALA A 146 17.83 -14.54 -12.65
N VAL A 147 18.89 -15.35 -12.60
CA VAL A 147 19.79 -15.42 -11.44
C VAL A 147 20.59 -14.13 -11.26
N GLU A 148 21.03 -13.50 -12.34
CA GLU A 148 21.71 -12.20 -12.30
C GLU A 148 20.79 -11.12 -11.74
N LEU A 149 19.55 -11.03 -12.24
CA LEU A 149 18.59 -9.99 -11.85
C LEU A 149 18.01 -10.22 -10.45
N TRP A 150 17.54 -11.44 -10.17
CA TRP A 150 16.71 -11.72 -9.00
C TRP A 150 17.36 -12.64 -7.98
N GLY A 151 18.54 -13.19 -8.31
CA GLY A 151 19.33 -14.07 -7.45
C GLY A 151 19.01 -15.56 -7.57
N LYS A 152 19.70 -16.37 -6.78
CA LYS A 152 19.71 -17.83 -6.90
C LYS A 152 18.41 -18.53 -6.47
N SER A 153 17.48 -17.81 -5.84
CA SER A 153 16.21 -18.37 -5.37
C SER A 153 15.14 -18.44 -6.46
N CYS A 154 15.41 -18.00 -7.70
CA CYS A 154 14.50 -18.19 -8.83
C CYS A 154 14.25 -19.68 -9.08
N CYS A 155 12.99 -20.07 -9.03
CA CYS A 155 12.57 -21.46 -9.17
C CYS A 155 11.22 -21.51 -9.93
N PRO A 156 11.22 -21.30 -11.26
CA PRO A 156 10.02 -21.50 -12.07
C PRO A 156 9.50 -22.94 -11.91
N PRO A 157 8.18 -23.16 -11.99
CA PRO A 157 7.63 -24.50 -11.95
C PRO A 157 8.05 -25.28 -13.20
N PRO A 158 8.12 -26.63 -13.15
CA PRO A 158 8.55 -27.45 -14.29
C PRO A 158 7.72 -27.27 -15.57
N SER A 159 6.49 -26.75 -15.45
CA SER A 159 5.59 -26.45 -16.56
C SER A 159 5.90 -25.12 -17.26
N CYS A 160 6.86 -24.32 -16.77
CA CYS A 160 7.18 -22.99 -17.28
C CYS A 160 8.62 -22.96 -17.80
N SER A 161 8.80 -22.43 -19.00
CA SER A 161 10.13 -22.16 -19.55
C SER A 161 10.78 -20.95 -18.87
N TRP A 162 12.11 -20.93 -18.82
CA TRP A 162 12.83 -19.76 -18.32
C TRP A 162 12.55 -18.51 -19.14
N LYS A 163 12.34 -18.67 -20.46
CA LYS A 163 11.93 -17.57 -21.33
C LYS A 163 10.63 -16.93 -20.85
N THR A 164 9.56 -17.70 -20.69
CA THR A 164 8.25 -17.17 -20.23
C THR A 164 8.35 -16.59 -18.82
N PHE A 165 9.11 -17.25 -17.94
CA PHE A 165 9.36 -16.76 -16.59
C PHE A 165 10.02 -15.37 -16.60
N VAL A 166 11.07 -15.18 -17.40
CA VAL A 166 11.79 -13.91 -17.47
C VAL A 166 10.97 -12.84 -18.20
N GLU A 167 10.49 -13.11 -19.41
CA GLU A 167 9.80 -12.11 -20.24
C GLU A 167 8.55 -11.54 -19.55
N SER A 168 7.80 -12.36 -18.83
CA SER A 168 6.62 -11.90 -18.08
C SER A 168 6.93 -10.89 -16.97
N ARG A 169 8.18 -10.83 -16.50
CA ARG A 169 8.66 -9.96 -15.41
C ARG A 169 9.41 -8.72 -15.90
N LEU A 170 9.75 -8.67 -17.18
CA LEU A 170 10.48 -7.53 -17.73
C LEU A 170 9.63 -6.26 -17.75
N PRO A 171 10.26 -5.09 -17.54
CA PRO A 171 9.57 -3.81 -17.59
C PRO A 171 9.19 -3.46 -19.04
N THR A 172 7.99 -2.91 -19.22
CA THR A 172 7.55 -2.32 -20.50
C THR A 172 6.90 -0.95 -20.27
N PRO A 173 7.53 -0.02 -19.53
CA PRO A 173 6.95 1.29 -19.24
C PRO A 173 6.83 2.16 -20.50
N SER A 174 6.12 3.28 -20.38
CA SER A 174 6.10 4.31 -21.42
C SER A 174 7.53 4.81 -21.73
N PRO A 175 7.88 5.02 -23.01
CA PRO A 175 9.18 5.55 -23.40
C PRO A 175 9.42 6.98 -22.91
N ASP A 176 8.35 7.72 -22.59
CA ASP A 176 8.40 9.13 -22.20
C ASP A 176 8.56 9.35 -20.69
N LEU A 177 8.93 8.30 -19.93
CA LEU A 177 9.19 8.44 -18.50
C LEU A 177 10.45 9.29 -18.23
N PRO A 178 10.48 10.06 -17.13
CA PRO A 178 9.40 10.26 -16.17
C PRO A 178 8.33 11.21 -16.71
N SER A 179 7.10 10.98 -16.26
CA SER A 179 5.95 11.80 -16.60
C SER A 179 6.03 13.17 -15.89
N PRO A 180 5.28 14.18 -16.38
CA PRO A 180 5.13 15.46 -15.69
C PRO A 180 4.54 15.34 -14.27
N LEU A 181 3.88 14.21 -13.95
CA LEU A 181 3.33 13.93 -12.63
C LEU A 181 4.41 13.51 -11.62
N CYS A 182 5.53 12.97 -12.11
CA CYS A 182 6.65 12.52 -11.30
C CYS A 182 6.19 11.65 -10.13
N LEU A 183 5.43 10.59 -10.44
CA LEU A 183 4.93 9.67 -9.44
C LEU A 183 6.08 8.84 -8.86
N MET A 184 6.06 8.59 -7.55
CA MET A 184 7.10 7.81 -6.88
C MET A 184 7.25 6.39 -7.48
N GLN A 185 6.17 5.81 -8.01
CA GLN A 185 6.19 4.51 -8.68
C GLN A 185 7.15 4.48 -9.88
N GLU A 186 7.28 5.58 -10.62
CA GLU A 186 8.08 5.64 -11.85
C GLU A 186 9.58 5.41 -11.55
N LEU A 187 10.08 5.82 -10.37
CA LEU A 187 11.47 5.58 -9.91
C LEU A 187 11.83 4.08 -9.94
N TYR A 188 10.86 3.23 -9.64
CA TYR A 188 11.07 1.80 -9.45
C TYR A 188 10.71 0.97 -10.68
N THR A 189 10.47 1.60 -11.84
CA THR A 189 10.06 0.88 -13.07
C THR A 189 11.15 0.03 -13.69
N HIS A 190 12.40 0.16 -13.25
CA HIS A 190 13.54 -0.61 -13.76
C HIS A 190 13.47 -2.11 -13.40
N ASP A 191 12.76 -2.48 -12.33
CA ASP A 191 12.59 -3.88 -11.91
C ASP A 191 11.21 -4.07 -11.25
N GLY A 192 10.48 -5.11 -11.68
CA GLY A 192 9.08 -5.27 -11.28
C GLY A 192 8.90 -5.75 -9.84
N TRP A 193 9.87 -6.47 -9.26
CA TRP A 193 9.85 -6.81 -7.84
C TRP A 193 10.01 -5.55 -7.00
N THR A 194 11.03 -4.75 -7.33
CA THR A 194 11.32 -3.46 -6.70
C THR A 194 10.11 -2.53 -6.79
N PHE A 195 9.45 -2.48 -7.95
CA PHE A 195 8.21 -1.74 -8.18
C PHE A 195 7.07 -2.18 -7.24
N LEU A 196 6.79 -3.48 -7.17
CA LEU A 196 5.68 -4.01 -6.38
C LEU A 196 5.93 -3.88 -4.87
N CYS A 197 7.16 -4.16 -4.41
CA CYS A 197 7.56 -3.93 -3.03
C CYS A 197 7.39 -2.45 -2.64
N SER A 198 7.78 -1.53 -3.53
CA SER A 198 7.55 -0.09 -3.33
C SER A 198 6.06 0.23 -3.23
N CYS A 199 5.20 -0.35 -4.07
CA CYS A 199 3.75 -0.20 -4.00
C CYS A 199 3.17 -0.66 -2.65
N VAL A 200 3.64 -1.81 -2.14
CA VAL A 200 3.24 -2.33 -0.82
C VAL A 200 3.68 -1.37 0.31
N LEU A 201 4.88 -0.81 0.22
CA LEU A 201 5.43 0.11 1.23
C LEU A 201 4.79 1.50 1.18
N MET A 202 4.35 1.99 0.02
CA MET A 202 3.69 3.30 -0.10
C MET A 202 2.19 3.28 0.19
N THR A 203 1.57 2.09 0.19
CA THR A 203 0.13 1.95 0.42
C THR A 203 -0.29 2.54 1.78
N ARG A 204 -1.28 3.44 1.76
CA ARG A 204 -1.82 4.14 2.94
C ARG A 204 -0.77 4.92 3.75
N VAL A 205 0.24 5.47 3.09
CA VAL A 205 1.23 6.37 3.70
C VAL A 205 1.19 7.73 2.98
N SER A 206 0.84 8.77 3.73
CA SER A 206 0.77 10.15 3.21
C SER A 206 2.15 10.77 3.07
N SER A 207 2.99 10.69 4.11
CA SER A 207 4.31 11.30 4.15
C SER A 207 5.25 10.76 3.06
N HIS A 208 5.67 11.64 2.16
CA HIS A 208 6.64 11.34 1.11
C HIS A 208 7.96 10.85 1.71
N ASP A 209 8.54 11.61 2.63
CA ASP A 209 9.85 11.31 3.22
C ASP A 209 9.86 10.00 4.01
N THR A 210 8.74 9.67 4.67
CA THR A 210 8.62 8.39 5.37
C THR A 210 8.61 7.22 4.38
N LYS A 211 7.90 7.35 3.25
CA LYS A 211 7.90 6.35 2.18
C LYS A 211 9.29 6.19 1.58
N ASP A 212 9.90 7.30 1.16
CA ASP A 212 11.21 7.30 0.51
C ASP A 212 12.28 6.66 1.39
N ARG A 213 12.38 7.09 2.65
CA ARG A 213 13.34 6.53 3.62
C ARG A 213 13.14 5.03 3.85
N CYS A 214 11.90 4.59 4.05
CA CYS A 214 11.63 3.16 4.32
C CYS A 214 11.82 2.29 3.09
N ILE A 215 11.51 2.78 1.90
CA ILE A 215 11.72 2.05 0.65
C ILE A 215 13.23 1.92 0.36
N LYS A 216 13.98 3.01 0.47
CA LYS A 216 15.45 2.99 0.32
C LYS A 216 16.10 2.07 1.33
N GLY A 217 15.76 2.21 2.62
CA GLY A 217 16.29 1.33 3.66
C GLY A 217 15.91 -0.15 3.48
N PHE A 218 14.77 -0.46 2.84
CA PHE A 218 14.41 -1.83 2.49
C PHE A 218 15.36 -2.38 1.43
N PHE A 219 15.59 -1.65 0.33
CA PHE A 219 16.47 -2.11 -0.74
C PHE A 219 17.96 -2.06 -0.38
N ASP A 220 18.37 -1.21 0.57
CA ASP A 220 19.71 -1.27 1.15
C ASP A 220 19.95 -2.60 1.90
N LEU A 221 18.91 -3.14 2.54
CA LEU A 221 18.98 -4.39 3.29
C LEU A 221 18.86 -5.63 2.39
N CYS A 222 17.99 -5.56 1.38
CA CYS A 222 17.78 -6.62 0.41
C CYS A 222 17.66 -6.05 -1.00
N PRO A 223 18.80 -5.92 -1.71
CA PRO A 223 18.81 -5.41 -3.08
C PRO A 223 18.08 -6.32 -4.07
N LYS A 224 18.08 -7.63 -3.84
CA LYS A 224 17.43 -8.62 -4.71
C LYS A 224 16.30 -9.38 -4.00
N PRO A 225 15.32 -9.90 -4.76
CA PRO A 225 14.30 -10.80 -4.22
C PRO A 225 14.88 -11.99 -3.44
N SER A 226 15.96 -12.60 -3.93
CA SER A 226 16.63 -13.71 -3.22
C SER A 226 17.23 -13.30 -1.88
N ASP A 227 17.74 -12.06 -1.75
CA ASP A 227 18.28 -11.56 -0.48
C ASP A 227 17.15 -11.44 0.54
N PHE A 228 16.00 -10.94 0.10
CA PHE A 228 14.82 -10.83 0.95
C PHE A 228 14.21 -12.19 1.30
N ALA A 229 14.16 -13.13 0.35
CA ALA A 229 13.64 -14.49 0.59
C ALA A 229 14.38 -15.22 1.73
N ASN A 230 15.66 -14.89 1.94
CA ASN A 230 16.52 -15.46 2.98
C ASN A 230 16.67 -14.56 4.21
N LEU A 231 16.03 -13.38 4.23
CA LEU A 231 16.17 -12.41 5.32
C LEU A 231 15.31 -12.81 6.53
N PRO A 232 15.87 -12.84 7.75
CA PRO A 232 15.07 -12.96 8.97
C PRO A 232 14.14 -11.76 9.15
N MET A 233 12.84 -12.02 9.34
CA MET A 233 11.79 -10.98 9.40
C MET A 233 12.03 -9.91 10.48
N ASP A 234 12.68 -10.27 11.59
CA ASP A 234 12.98 -9.33 12.67
C ASP A 234 13.88 -8.17 12.22
N LYS A 235 14.79 -8.41 11.26
CA LYS A 235 15.66 -7.37 10.69
C LYS A 235 14.88 -6.36 9.86
N LEU A 236 13.83 -6.81 9.17
CA LEU A 236 12.99 -5.94 8.34
C LEU A 236 12.15 -4.98 9.20
N LYS A 237 11.72 -5.44 10.38
CA LYS A 237 10.80 -4.69 11.24
C LYS A 237 11.33 -3.30 11.59
N ASP A 238 12.62 -3.19 11.89
CA ASP A 238 13.24 -1.92 12.27
C ASP A 238 13.31 -0.94 11.09
N THR A 239 13.52 -1.44 9.89
CA THR A 239 13.57 -0.65 8.65
C THR A 239 12.23 -0.01 8.31
N ILE A 240 11.12 -0.74 8.48
CA ILE A 240 9.78 -0.29 8.07
C ILE A 240 8.90 0.17 9.23
N ASN A 241 9.47 0.34 10.43
CA ASN A 241 8.71 0.52 11.66
C ASN A 241 7.75 1.74 11.60
N SER A 242 8.14 2.79 10.90
CA SER A 242 7.41 4.07 10.81
C SER A 242 6.20 4.05 9.88
N LEU A 243 6.01 3.02 9.05
CA LEU A 243 4.92 3.00 8.05
C LEU A 243 3.56 2.53 8.61
N GLY A 244 3.53 2.05 9.86
CA GLY A 244 2.36 1.35 10.41
C GLY A 244 2.03 0.05 9.66
N PHE A 245 1.10 -0.75 10.17
CA PHE A 245 0.68 -2.03 9.56
C PHE A 245 1.85 -2.94 9.18
N GLN A 246 2.88 -2.98 10.04
CA GLN A 246 4.16 -3.64 9.74
C GLN A 246 3.95 -5.12 9.41
N PHE A 247 3.10 -5.80 10.17
CA PHE A 247 2.83 -7.23 9.96
C PHE A 247 2.20 -7.49 8.59
N GLU A 248 1.20 -6.71 8.23
CA GLU A 248 0.52 -6.82 6.94
C GLU A 248 1.47 -6.50 5.78
N ARG A 249 2.30 -5.45 5.91
CA ARG A 249 3.32 -5.09 4.91
C ARG A 249 4.36 -6.18 4.76
N MET A 250 4.88 -6.70 5.86
CA MET A 250 5.82 -7.82 5.88
C MET A 250 5.25 -9.05 5.17
N LYS A 251 3.99 -9.38 5.44
CA LYS A 251 3.27 -10.45 4.74
C LYS A 251 3.17 -10.16 3.24
N GLY A 252 2.79 -8.94 2.86
CA GLY A 252 2.71 -8.54 1.45
C GLY A 252 4.04 -8.63 0.72
N LEU A 253 5.13 -8.13 1.32
CA LEU A 253 6.48 -8.22 0.75
C LEU A 253 6.91 -9.68 0.56
N LYS A 254 6.62 -10.54 1.53
CA LYS A 254 6.92 -11.98 1.45
C LYS A 254 6.16 -12.63 0.30
N GLU A 255 4.86 -12.40 0.21
CA GLU A 255 4.04 -12.98 -0.87
C GLU A 255 4.40 -12.41 -2.25
N VAL A 256 4.74 -11.12 -2.37
CA VAL A 256 5.28 -10.53 -3.62
C VAL A 256 6.55 -11.27 -4.03
N THR A 257 7.47 -11.47 -3.09
CA THR A 257 8.78 -12.08 -3.37
C THR A 257 8.65 -13.55 -3.73
N GLU A 258 7.84 -14.30 -2.99
CA GLU A 258 7.56 -15.70 -3.27
C GLU A 258 6.89 -15.85 -4.65
N ALA A 259 5.86 -15.05 -4.92
CA ALA A 259 5.21 -15.04 -6.23
C ALA A 259 6.19 -14.68 -7.35
N TRP A 260 7.04 -13.67 -7.15
CA TRP A 260 8.02 -13.23 -8.13
C TRP A 260 9.04 -14.32 -8.43
N LEU A 261 9.51 -15.06 -7.43
CA LEU A 261 10.53 -16.08 -7.60
C LEU A 261 9.99 -17.42 -8.13
N THR A 262 8.70 -17.71 -7.98
CA THR A 262 8.16 -19.07 -8.18
C THR A 262 6.94 -19.19 -9.09
N ARG A 263 6.17 -18.13 -9.36
CA ARG A 263 5.05 -18.23 -10.31
C ARG A 263 5.58 -18.45 -11.74
N PRO A 264 4.82 -19.12 -12.61
CA PRO A 264 5.19 -19.29 -14.01
C PRO A 264 5.21 -17.93 -14.75
N GLU A 265 4.15 -17.60 -15.47
CA GLU A 265 3.93 -16.27 -16.01
C GLU A 265 3.50 -15.32 -14.89
N PHE A 266 4.21 -14.20 -14.71
CA PHE A 266 3.89 -13.26 -13.65
C PHE A 266 2.71 -12.36 -14.03
N THR A 267 1.55 -12.67 -13.44
CA THR A 267 0.32 -11.87 -13.56
C THR A 267 -0.21 -11.50 -12.18
N LEU A 268 -1.04 -10.46 -12.13
CA LEU A 268 -1.66 -9.95 -10.91
C LEU A 268 -3.14 -9.70 -11.16
N ASP A 269 -3.98 -10.06 -10.20
CA ASP A 269 -5.38 -9.71 -10.23
C ASP A 269 -5.95 -9.58 -8.80
N THR A 270 -7.23 -9.24 -8.71
CA THR A 270 -7.93 -9.09 -7.43
C THR A 270 -8.57 -10.39 -6.94
N ILE A 271 -8.43 -11.48 -7.69
CA ILE A 271 -9.06 -12.79 -7.47
C ILE A 271 -8.09 -13.66 -6.65
N ALA A 272 -8.59 -14.25 -5.57
CA ALA A 272 -7.78 -15.11 -4.72
C ALA A 272 -7.21 -16.32 -5.48
N VAL A 273 -6.01 -16.77 -5.12
CA VAL A 273 -5.36 -17.94 -5.74
C VAL A 273 -6.23 -19.20 -5.66
N GLU A 274 -6.92 -19.40 -4.53
CA GLU A 274 -7.87 -20.51 -4.33
C GLU A 274 -9.04 -20.51 -5.32
N LYS A 275 -9.33 -19.36 -5.95
CA LYS A 275 -10.38 -19.18 -6.96
C LYS A 275 -9.83 -19.13 -8.39
N GLY A 276 -8.55 -19.52 -8.57
CA GLY A 276 -7.87 -19.48 -9.87
C GLY A 276 -7.33 -18.11 -10.26
N GLY A 277 -7.25 -17.16 -9.33
CA GLY A 277 -6.65 -15.85 -9.56
C GLY A 277 -5.18 -15.76 -9.14
N ASN A 278 -4.65 -14.55 -9.15
CA ASN A 278 -3.24 -14.23 -8.90
C ASN A 278 -3.06 -13.15 -7.85
N LYS A 279 -4.07 -12.93 -6.99
CA LYS A 279 -3.98 -11.97 -5.89
C LYS A 279 -2.77 -12.24 -4.99
N ILE A 280 -2.13 -11.16 -4.59
CA ILE A 280 -1.05 -11.12 -3.60
C ILE A 280 -1.53 -10.25 -2.43
N ALA A 281 -1.24 -10.64 -1.18
CA ALA A 281 -1.57 -9.84 -0.02
C ALA A 281 -0.94 -8.44 -0.11
N GLN A 282 -1.69 -7.43 0.33
CA GLN A 282 -1.33 -6.00 0.21
C GLN A 282 -1.20 -5.44 -1.22
N CYS A 283 -1.22 -6.27 -2.26
CA CYS A 283 -1.38 -5.82 -3.64
C CYS A 283 -2.86 -5.66 -3.99
N GLY A 284 -3.48 -4.57 -3.50
CA GLY A 284 -4.84 -4.18 -3.87
C GLY A 284 -4.91 -3.49 -5.25
N ALA A 285 -6.08 -2.94 -5.59
CA ALA A 285 -6.30 -2.21 -6.84
C ALA A 285 -5.21 -1.17 -7.14
N PHE A 286 -4.74 -0.44 -6.13
CA PHE A 286 -3.64 0.53 -6.29
C PHE A 286 -2.36 -0.09 -6.88
N ALA A 287 -1.89 -1.21 -6.32
CA ALA A 287 -0.65 -1.85 -6.77
C ALA A 287 -0.85 -2.53 -8.13
N ILE A 288 -2.01 -3.16 -8.34
CA ILE A 288 -2.37 -3.84 -9.60
C ILE A 288 -2.45 -2.82 -10.73
N ASP A 289 -3.20 -1.73 -10.54
CA ASP A 289 -3.34 -0.69 -11.56
C ASP A 289 -2.00 0.00 -11.81
N SER A 290 -1.20 0.28 -10.77
CA SER A 290 0.15 0.83 -10.94
C SER A 290 1.03 -0.13 -11.75
N TYR A 291 0.97 -1.43 -11.49
CA TYR A 291 1.75 -2.44 -12.21
C TYR A 291 1.39 -2.48 -13.70
N TYR A 292 0.11 -2.56 -14.03
CA TYR A 292 -0.29 -2.64 -15.42
C TYR A 292 -0.12 -1.32 -16.17
N THR A 293 -0.45 -0.18 -15.56
CA THR A 293 -0.37 1.13 -16.22
C THR A 293 1.05 1.68 -16.29
N ILE A 294 1.78 1.72 -15.16
CA ILE A 294 3.08 2.40 -15.08
C ILE A 294 4.21 1.43 -15.43
N PHE A 295 4.24 0.23 -14.84
CA PHE A 295 5.33 -0.72 -15.05
C PHE A 295 5.23 -1.48 -16.38
N LYS A 296 4.04 -1.96 -16.75
CA LYS A 296 3.79 -2.64 -18.03
C LYS A 296 3.41 -1.72 -19.17
N GLY A 297 3.16 -0.44 -18.90
CA GLY A 297 2.78 0.52 -19.93
C GLY A 297 1.47 0.16 -20.66
N ALA A 298 0.60 -0.66 -20.06
CA ALA A 298 -0.64 -1.10 -20.70
C ALA A 298 -1.67 0.04 -20.69
N ALA A 299 -1.62 0.89 -21.72
CA ALA A 299 -2.49 2.06 -21.85
C ALA A 299 -3.99 1.71 -21.85
N GLU A 300 -4.36 0.49 -22.27
CA GLU A 300 -5.74 -0.03 -22.31
C GLU A 300 -6.19 -0.69 -21.00
N HIS A 301 -5.31 -0.81 -19.99
CA HIS A 301 -5.69 -1.38 -18.69
C HIS A 301 -6.85 -0.60 -18.04
N VAL A 302 -7.84 -1.30 -17.52
CA VAL A 302 -8.97 -0.64 -16.84
C VAL A 302 -8.56 -0.32 -15.40
N VAL A 303 -8.33 0.96 -15.11
CA VAL A 303 -8.01 1.43 -13.76
C VAL A 303 -9.25 1.29 -12.87
N THR A 304 -9.08 0.61 -11.73
CA THR A 304 -10.16 0.31 -10.77
C THR A 304 -9.98 0.99 -9.41
N CYS A 305 -8.76 1.44 -9.12
CA CYS A 305 -8.42 2.16 -7.91
C CYS A 305 -8.99 3.58 -7.97
N LYS A 306 -9.32 4.12 -6.79
CA LYS A 306 -9.91 5.46 -6.66
C LYS A 306 -8.86 6.58 -6.61
N ILE A 307 -7.61 6.27 -6.97
CA ILE A 307 -6.49 7.20 -6.88
C ILE A 307 -6.37 7.93 -8.21
N LYS A 308 -6.74 9.21 -8.21
CA LYS A 308 -6.78 10.07 -9.40
C LYS A 308 -5.43 10.17 -10.12
N ASP A 309 -4.32 10.02 -9.40
CA ASP A 309 -2.99 10.15 -9.98
C ASP A 309 -2.67 9.05 -11.00
N ILE A 310 -3.17 7.82 -10.79
CA ILE A 310 -3.00 6.73 -11.76
C ILE A 310 -3.86 6.97 -13.00
N GLU A 311 -5.09 7.45 -12.83
CA GLU A 311 -5.95 7.85 -13.96
C GLU A 311 -5.34 9.00 -14.75
N ARG A 312 -4.77 10.01 -14.07
CA ARG A 312 -4.04 11.12 -14.69
C ARG A 312 -2.82 10.63 -15.46
N PHE A 313 -2.05 9.71 -14.88
CA PHE A 313 -0.89 9.11 -15.54
C PHE A 313 -1.29 8.36 -16.81
N GLN A 314 -2.31 7.50 -16.73
CA GLN A 314 -2.81 6.77 -17.90
C GLN A 314 -3.29 7.73 -19.01
N LYS A 315 -4.00 8.80 -18.64
CA LYS A 315 -4.43 9.83 -19.60
C LYS A 315 -3.24 10.49 -20.30
N TRP A 316 -2.19 10.83 -19.54
CA TRP A 316 -0.95 11.36 -20.10
C TRP A 316 -0.29 10.36 -21.03
N GLN A 317 -0.15 9.10 -20.62
CA GLN A 317 0.45 8.05 -21.45
C GLN A 317 -0.27 7.86 -22.79
N ARG A 318 -1.62 7.84 -22.78
CA ARG A 318 -2.42 7.78 -24.01
C ARG A 318 -2.26 9.00 -24.91
N SER A 319 -1.86 10.14 -24.36
CA SER A 319 -1.63 11.37 -25.14
C SER A 319 -0.27 11.40 -25.82
N THR A 320 0.72 10.66 -25.32
CA THR A 320 2.08 10.61 -25.91
C THR A 320 2.28 9.44 -26.87
N THR A 321 1.44 8.39 -26.80
CA THR A 321 1.53 7.20 -27.67
C THR A 321 0.84 7.39 -29.04
N LYS A 322 0.30 8.58 -29.34
CA LYS A 322 -0.31 8.92 -30.63
C LYS A 322 0.68 9.61 -31.56
#